data_AF-A0A8T0NTJ5-F1
#
_entry.id   AF-A0A8T0NTJ5-F1
#
_cell.length_a   1.000
_cell.length_b   1.000
_cell.length_c   1.000
_cell.angle_alpha   90.00
_cell.angle_beta   90.00
_cell.angle_gamma   90.00
#
_symmetry.space_group_name_H-M   'P 1'
#
loop_
_entity.id
_entity.type
_entity.pdbx_description
1 polymer ?
#
loop_
_entity_poly.entity_id
_entity_poly.type
_entity_poly.pdbx_seq_one_letter_code
_entity_poly.pdbx_strand_id
1 'polypeptide(L)'
;MIREFFDGKELFQSINPDEAVAYGAAIQACILSGGAVSGAVRDMVLLDVTPLSLGIEVDLNHTMSVVIPRNTAIPTKQTKRFTTLFDNQVTCTIKVFEGKCASTKGNNLLGAFVLSGIPPAPRGVPGISVTFDIDVNGVMNVSAEERSTGQRNNIIITSQTGRLRKEEIERMVREAEKRKGKGTTKSMKERQALLALEAWESDGVEWSGGGAYHGLSARA
;
A
#
# COMPACT_ATOMS: atom_id res chain seq x y z
N MET A 1 -21.50 -7.34 -22.09
CA MET A 1 -21.53 -7.45 -20.62
C MET A 1 -21.66 -6.11 -19.88
N ILE A 2 -20.63 -5.23 -19.80
CA ILE A 2 -20.73 -4.00 -18.98
C ILE A 2 -21.77 -3.01 -19.53
N ARG A 3 -21.76 -2.71 -20.84
CA ARG A 3 -22.78 -1.83 -21.45
C ARG A 3 -24.19 -2.34 -21.26
N GLU A 4 -24.40 -3.65 -21.42
CA GLU A 4 -25.71 -4.30 -21.23
C GLU A 4 -26.18 -4.25 -19.79
N PHE A 5 -25.27 -4.44 -18.82
CA PHE A 5 -25.58 -4.34 -17.40
C PHE A 5 -26.05 -2.92 -17.00
N PHE A 6 -25.57 -1.90 -17.70
CA PHE A 6 -25.95 -0.50 -17.50
C PHE A 6 -26.90 0.03 -18.59
N ASP A 7 -27.82 -0.80 -19.07
CA ASP A 7 -28.92 -0.42 -19.98
C ASP A 7 -28.47 0.29 -21.27
N GLY A 8 -27.33 -0.12 -21.82
CA GLY A 8 -26.78 0.41 -23.06
C GLY A 8 -26.07 1.76 -22.92
N LYS A 9 -25.82 2.25 -21.70
CA LYS A 9 -25.06 3.48 -21.47
C LYS A 9 -23.67 3.40 -22.12
N GLU A 10 -23.28 4.49 -22.78
CA GLU A 10 -21.95 4.61 -23.37
C GLU A 10 -20.87 4.57 -22.29
N LEU A 11 -19.77 3.86 -22.58
CA LEU A 11 -18.62 3.79 -21.70
C LEU A 11 -17.73 4.99 -21.95
N PHE A 12 -17.17 5.54 -20.89
CA PHE A 12 -16.13 6.54 -20.99
C PHE A 12 -14.81 5.89 -21.43
N GLN A 13 -14.26 6.33 -22.58
CA GLN A 13 -13.10 5.72 -23.22
C GLN A 13 -12.00 6.74 -23.59
N SER A 14 -12.11 7.99 -23.12
CA SER A 14 -11.17 9.05 -23.51
C SER A 14 -9.85 9.05 -22.73
N ILE A 15 -9.66 8.11 -21.80
CA ILE A 15 -8.42 7.96 -21.02
C ILE A 15 -7.79 6.63 -21.39
N ASN A 16 -6.47 6.62 -21.58
CA ASN A 16 -5.71 5.40 -21.81
C ASN A 16 -5.82 4.48 -20.58
N PRO A 17 -6.41 3.26 -20.71
CA PRO A 17 -6.58 2.35 -19.59
C PRO A 17 -5.27 1.89 -18.97
N ASP A 18 -4.17 1.87 -19.76
CA ASP A 18 -2.86 1.42 -19.29
C ASP A 18 -2.16 2.47 -18.42
N GLU A 19 -2.54 3.74 -18.55
CA GLU A 19 -1.90 4.88 -17.87
C GLU A 19 -2.78 5.47 -16.76
N ALA A 20 -4.08 5.21 -16.78
CA ALA A 20 -5.06 5.86 -15.90
C ALA A 20 -4.69 5.78 -14.41
N VAL A 21 -4.24 4.61 -13.95
CA VAL A 21 -3.84 4.40 -12.54
C VAL A 21 -2.59 5.20 -12.19
N ALA A 22 -1.58 5.18 -13.06
CA ALA A 22 -0.34 5.92 -12.84
C ALA A 22 -0.58 7.44 -12.86
N TYR A 23 -1.45 7.91 -13.75
CA TYR A 23 -1.84 9.32 -13.85
C TYR A 23 -2.55 9.81 -12.57
N GLY A 24 -3.54 9.05 -12.08
CA GLY A 24 -4.23 9.37 -10.82
C GLY A 24 -3.29 9.38 -9.62
N ALA A 25 -2.37 8.40 -9.54
CA ALA A 25 -1.36 8.35 -8.49
C ALA A 25 -0.41 9.56 -8.53
N ALA A 26 0.00 10.00 -9.73
CA ALA A 26 0.85 11.17 -9.90
C ALA A 26 0.15 12.47 -9.44
N ILE A 27 -1.15 12.62 -9.70
CA ILE A 27 -1.95 13.74 -9.20
C ILE A 27 -1.97 13.74 -7.67
N GLN A 28 -2.27 12.59 -7.04
CA GLN A 28 -2.30 12.46 -5.60
C GLN A 28 -0.93 12.77 -4.98
N ALA A 29 0.17 12.31 -5.58
CA ALA A 29 1.53 12.62 -5.14
C ALA A 29 1.84 14.12 -5.24
N CYS A 30 1.37 14.79 -6.30
CA CYS A 30 1.55 16.24 -6.48
C CYS A 30 0.79 17.04 -5.40
N ILE A 31 -0.46 16.65 -5.09
CA ILE A 31 -1.26 17.24 -4.01
C ILE A 31 -0.54 17.09 -2.67
N LEU A 32 -0.09 15.87 -2.34
CA LEU A 32 0.62 15.59 -1.08
C LEU A 32 1.98 16.30 -0.96
N SER A 33 2.63 16.58 -2.10
CA SER A 33 3.92 17.30 -2.14
C SER A 33 3.77 18.83 -2.08
N GLY A 34 2.55 19.36 -2.02
CA GLY A 34 2.28 20.80 -2.02
C GLY A 34 2.59 21.47 -3.37
N GLY A 35 2.56 20.71 -4.47
CA GLY A 35 2.88 21.20 -5.81
C GLY A 35 1.94 22.30 -6.31
N ALA A 36 2.38 23.03 -7.34
CA ALA A 36 1.55 23.99 -8.05
C ALA A 36 0.51 23.26 -8.91
N VAL A 37 -0.60 22.89 -8.29
CA VAL A 37 -1.79 22.36 -8.96
C VAL A 37 -2.80 23.47 -9.20
N SER A 38 -3.52 23.38 -10.33
CA SER A 38 -4.64 24.29 -10.62
C SER A 38 -5.64 24.33 -9.45
N GLY A 39 -6.36 25.44 -9.28
CA GLY A 39 -7.28 25.62 -8.14
C GLY A 39 -8.24 24.45 -7.93
N ALA A 40 -8.79 23.89 -9.01
CA ALA A 40 -9.71 22.75 -8.97
C ALA A 40 -9.11 21.45 -8.41
N VAL A 41 -7.79 21.27 -8.50
CA VAL A 41 -7.10 20.06 -8.00
C VAL A 41 -6.67 20.24 -6.54
N ARG A 42 -6.48 21.48 -6.08
CA ARG A 42 -6.19 21.77 -4.66
C ARG A 42 -7.37 21.49 -3.74
N ASP A 43 -8.59 21.69 -4.23
CA ASP A 43 -9.82 21.47 -3.47
C ASP A 43 -10.32 20.00 -3.53
N MET A 44 -9.53 19.10 -4.10
CA MET A 44 -9.88 17.68 -4.21
C MET A 44 -9.78 17.00 -2.83
N VAL A 45 -10.89 16.42 -2.37
CA VAL A 45 -10.92 15.58 -1.16
C VAL A 45 -11.11 14.13 -1.58
N LEU A 46 -10.14 13.29 -1.24
CA LEU A 46 -10.24 11.84 -1.44
C LEU A 46 -10.80 11.20 -0.17
N LEU A 47 -11.92 10.50 -0.32
CA LEU A 47 -12.52 9.68 0.73
C LEU A 47 -12.49 8.23 0.29
N ASP A 48 -11.67 7.42 0.96
CA ASP A 48 -11.60 5.98 0.71
C ASP A 48 -12.43 5.22 1.75
N VAL A 49 -12.74 3.94 1.49
CA VAL A 49 -13.61 3.12 2.33
C VAL A 49 -13.09 1.70 2.55
N THR A 50 -13.53 1.05 3.64
CA THR A 50 -13.20 -0.35 3.91
C THR A 50 -13.88 -1.30 2.90
N PRO A 51 -13.16 -2.23 2.24
CA PRO A 51 -13.77 -3.11 1.24
C PRO A 51 -14.61 -4.25 1.87
N LEU A 52 -14.25 -4.70 3.06
CA LEU A 52 -14.89 -5.78 3.81
C LEU A 52 -15.18 -5.34 5.25
N SER A 53 -16.11 -6.03 5.91
CA SER A 53 -16.38 -5.80 7.32
C SER A 53 -15.25 -6.39 8.16
N LEU A 54 -14.86 -5.67 9.21
CA LEU A 54 -13.77 -6.02 10.12
C LEU A 54 -14.35 -6.30 11.50
N GLY A 55 -13.84 -7.34 12.15
CA GLY A 55 -14.37 -7.77 13.44
C GLY A 55 -13.55 -8.86 14.09
N ILE A 56 -14.10 -9.43 15.17
CA ILE A 56 -13.44 -10.48 15.95
C ILE A 56 -14.34 -11.70 16.14
N GLU A 57 -13.73 -12.85 16.42
CA GLU A 57 -14.43 -14.03 16.91
C GLU A 57 -14.86 -13.81 18.37
N VAL A 58 -16.13 -14.04 18.71
CA VAL A 58 -16.67 -13.74 20.05
C VAL A 58 -17.19 -14.94 20.82
N ASP A 59 -17.27 -16.12 20.23
CA ASP A 59 -17.78 -17.32 20.88
C ASP A 59 -17.11 -18.58 20.33
N LEU A 60 -17.41 -19.72 20.97
CA LEU A 60 -16.95 -21.03 20.53
C LEU A 60 -17.65 -21.54 19.26
N ASN A 61 -18.72 -20.88 18.84
CA ASN A 61 -19.49 -21.21 17.64
C ASN A 61 -18.93 -20.52 16.39
N HIS A 62 -17.77 -19.86 16.50
CA HIS A 62 -17.12 -19.15 15.41
C HIS A 62 -17.99 -18.01 14.85
N THR A 63 -18.71 -17.31 15.73
CA THR A 63 -19.48 -16.13 15.33
C THR A 63 -18.56 -14.92 15.21
N MET A 64 -18.68 -14.19 14.09
CA MET A 64 -17.99 -12.92 13.89
C MET A 64 -18.83 -11.78 14.47
N SER A 65 -18.26 -10.99 15.36
CA SER A 65 -18.83 -9.70 15.78
C SER A 65 -18.14 -8.58 15.02
N VAL A 66 -18.88 -7.94 14.12
CA VAL A 66 -18.40 -6.80 13.34
C VAL A 66 -18.16 -5.61 14.27
N VAL A 67 -16.99 -4.98 14.12
CA VAL A 67 -16.60 -3.74 14.78
C VAL A 67 -16.63 -2.58 13.79
N ILE A 68 -16.07 -2.75 12.58
CA ILE A 68 -16.15 -1.77 11.50
C ILE A 68 -16.87 -2.41 10.31
N PRO A 69 -18.06 -1.92 9.90
CA PRO A 69 -18.75 -2.41 8.72
C PRO A 69 -17.95 -2.15 7.43
N ARG A 70 -18.19 -2.94 6.38
CA ARG A 70 -17.74 -2.61 5.02
C ARG A 70 -18.29 -1.25 4.56
N ASN A 71 -17.61 -0.63 3.62
CA ASN A 71 -17.90 0.69 3.06
C ASN A 71 -17.87 1.81 4.12
N THR A 72 -17.14 1.61 5.22
CA THR A 72 -16.91 2.67 6.20
C THR A 72 -15.75 3.55 5.73
N ALA A 73 -15.94 4.86 5.73
CA ALA A 73 -14.90 5.82 5.36
C ALA A 73 -13.64 5.67 6.23
N ILE A 74 -12.46 5.76 5.61
CA ILE A 74 -11.16 5.81 6.29
C ILE A 74 -10.56 7.22 6.17
N PRO A 75 -9.82 7.72 7.18
CA PRO A 75 -9.44 7.04 8.42
C PRO A 75 -10.63 6.91 9.40
N THR A 76 -10.64 5.85 10.20
CA THR A 76 -11.71 5.60 11.17
C THR A 76 -11.19 4.88 12.40
N LYS A 77 -11.81 5.17 13.55
CA LYS A 77 -11.54 4.50 14.82
C LYS A 77 -12.84 4.08 15.48
N GLN A 78 -13.00 2.78 15.75
CA GLN A 78 -14.18 2.26 16.42
C GLN A 78 -13.79 1.32 17.55
N THR A 79 -14.49 1.45 18.68
CA THR A 79 -14.28 0.64 19.87
C THR A 79 -15.57 -0.09 20.22
N LYS A 80 -15.47 -1.40 20.47
CA LYS A 80 -16.59 -2.23 20.91
C LYS A 80 -16.21 -2.98 22.20
N ARG A 81 -17.20 -3.15 23.08
CA ARG A 81 -17.02 -3.83 24.37
C ARG A 81 -17.36 -5.31 24.23
N PHE A 82 -16.55 -6.14 24.85
CA PHE A 82 -16.65 -7.59 24.93
C PHE A 82 -16.40 -8.03 26.38
N THR A 83 -16.58 -9.32 26.63
CA THR A 83 -16.40 -9.91 27.95
C THR A 83 -15.85 -11.34 27.84
N THR A 84 -15.50 -11.95 28.97
CA THR A 84 -14.97 -13.31 29.03
C THR A 84 -16.04 -14.35 28.72
N LEU A 85 -15.61 -15.48 28.18
CA LEU A 85 -16.48 -16.61 27.82
C LEU A 85 -16.60 -17.62 28.96
N PHE A 86 -15.59 -17.67 29.83
CA PHE A 86 -15.48 -18.62 30.93
C PHE A 86 -15.28 -17.91 32.27
N ASP A 87 -15.68 -18.58 33.34
CA ASP A 87 -15.41 -18.13 34.71
C ASP A 87 -13.90 -18.18 34.98
N ASN A 88 -13.39 -17.19 35.72
CA ASN A 88 -11.98 -17.08 36.09
C ASN A 88 -11.00 -17.05 34.90
N GLN A 89 -11.47 -16.63 33.72
CA GLN A 89 -10.64 -16.51 32.53
C GLN A 89 -9.60 -15.38 32.69
N VAL A 90 -8.31 -15.75 32.74
CA VAL A 90 -7.18 -14.82 32.95
C VAL A 90 -6.52 -14.33 31.65
N THR A 91 -6.78 -15.03 30.54
CA THR A 91 -6.26 -14.69 29.21
C THR A 91 -7.37 -14.78 28.16
N CYS A 92 -7.31 -13.93 27.15
CA CYS A 92 -8.24 -13.93 26.02
C CYS A 92 -7.46 -13.85 24.71
N THR A 93 -7.74 -14.75 23.77
CA THR A 93 -7.16 -14.68 22.42
C THR A 93 -8.10 -13.88 21.52
N ILE A 94 -7.63 -12.74 21.04
CA ILE A 94 -8.36 -11.88 20.10
C ILE A 94 -7.93 -12.27 18.69
N LYS A 95 -8.84 -12.88 17.94
CA LYS A 95 -8.65 -13.20 16.53
C LYS A 95 -9.38 -12.18 15.67
N VAL A 96 -8.66 -11.55 14.75
CA VAL A 96 -9.15 -10.47 13.89
C VAL A 96 -9.48 -11.02 12.51
N PHE A 97 -10.67 -10.74 12.02
CA PHE A 97 -11.16 -11.22 10.73
C PHE A 97 -11.63 -10.07 9.82
N GLU A 98 -11.54 -10.30 8.52
CA GLU A 98 -12.26 -9.55 7.49
C GLU A 98 -13.22 -10.47 6.74
N GLY A 99 -14.40 -9.96 6.37
CA GLY A 99 -15.31 -10.70 5.49
C GLY A 99 -16.75 -10.22 5.52
N LYS A 100 -17.64 -11.08 5.03
CA LYS A 100 -19.08 -10.81 4.89
C LYS A 100 -19.97 -11.87 5.52
N CYS A 101 -19.40 -13.00 5.93
CA CYS A 101 -20.14 -14.11 6.52
C CYS A 101 -20.37 -13.86 8.02
N ALA A 102 -21.50 -14.34 8.55
CA ALA A 102 -21.77 -14.28 9.99
C ALA A 102 -20.80 -15.17 10.81
N SER A 103 -20.34 -16.27 10.22
CA SER A 103 -19.33 -17.14 10.83
C SER A 103 -17.92 -16.81 10.34
N THR A 104 -16.95 -16.78 11.27
CA THR A 104 -15.53 -16.59 11.01
C THR A 104 -14.93 -17.68 10.13
N LYS A 105 -15.54 -18.88 10.06
CA LYS A 105 -15.13 -19.97 9.16
C LYS A 105 -15.19 -19.60 7.68
N GLY A 106 -16.08 -18.69 7.29
CA GLY A 106 -16.24 -18.21 5.92
C GLY A 106 -15.55 -16.87 5.64
N ASN A 107 -14.69 -16.40 6.55
CA ASN A 107 -14.03 -15.11 6.51
C ASN A 107 -12.50 -15.29 6.56
N ASN A 108 -11.75 -14.25 6.23
CA ASN A 108 -10.28 -14.31 6.24
C ASN A 108 -9.75 -13.93 7.62
N LEU A 109 -8.87 -14.75 8.19
CA LEU A 109 -8.13 -14.41 9.41
C LEU A 109 -6.99 -13.47 9.05
N LEU A 110 -7.01 -12.27 9.62
CA LEU A 110 -5.96 -11.27 9.42
C LEU A 110 -4.81 -11.39 10.43
N GLY A 111 -5.13 -11.84 11.65
CA GLY A 111 -4.14 -12.02 12.70
C GLY A 111 -4.78 -12.34 14.04
N ALA A 112 -3.94 -12.68 15.02
CA ALA A 112 -4.40 -12.95 16.38
C ALA A 112 -3.34 -12.51 17.40
N PHE A 113 -3.80 -12.11 18.58
CA PHE A 113 -2.94 -11.77 19.71
C PHE A 113 -3.63 -12.14 21.02
N VAL A 114 -2.86 -12.26 22.09
CA VAL A 114 -3.37 -12.67 23.41
C VAL A 114 -3.35 -11.47 24.35
N LEU A 115 -4.51 -11.15 24.92
CA LEU A 115 -4.61 -10.25 26.07
C LEU A 115 -4.49 -11.09 27.34
N SER A 116 -3.49 -10.80 28.16
CA SER A 116 -3.29 -11.41 29.48
C SER A 116 -3.59 -10.42 30.60
N GLY A 117 -3.64 -10.91 31.84
CA GLY A 117 -3.84 -10.06 33.02
C GLY A 117 -5.30 -9.70 33.28
N ILE A 118 -6.25 -10.52 32.79
CA ILE A 118 -7.67 -10.35 33.11
C ILE A 118 -7.89 -10.84 34.56
N PRO A 119 -8.48 -10.03 35.45
CA PRO A 119 -8.79 -10.46 36.81
C PRO A 119 -9.75 -11.67 36.82
N PRO A 120 -9.47 -12.71 37.64
CA PRO A 120 -10.41 -13.81 37.81
C PRO A 120 -11.75 -13.31 38.35
N ALA A 121 -12.81 -13.48 37.56
CA ALA A 121 -14.17 -13.12 37.91
C ALA A 121 -15.16 -14.05 37.18
N PRO A 122 -16.44 -14.09 37.56
CA PRO A 122 -17.47 -14.79 36.80
C PRO A 122 -17.51 -14.33 35.34
N ARG A 123 -17.86 -15.23 34.43
CA ARG A 123 -18.04 -14.91 33.01
C ARG A 123 -18.99 -13.73 32.84
N GLY A 124 -18.71 -12.87 31.86
CA GLY A 124 -19.55 -11.68 31.64
C GLY A 124 -19.19 -10.45 32.49
N VAL A 125 -18.37 -10.59 33.54
CA VAL A 125 -18.00 -9.48 34.42
C VAL A 125 -16.80 -8.68 33.90
N PRO A 126 -15.66 -9.29 33.50
CA PRO A 126 -14.54 -8.52 32.96
C PRO A 126 -14.93 -7.77 31.69
N GLY A 127 -14.57 -6.49 31.62
CA GLY A 127 -14.88 -5.63 30.48
C GLY A 127 -13.65 -5.46 29.59
N ILE A 128 -13.69 -6.02 28.39
CA ILE A 128 -12.63 -5.91 27.39
C ILE A 128 -13.07 -4.93 26.31
N SER A 129 -12.31 -3.85 26.09
CA SER A 129 -12.56 -2.93 24.98
C SER A 129 -11.62 -3.28 23.83
N VAL A 130 -12.19 -3.64 22.68
CA VAL A 130 -11.40 -3.85 21.46
C VAL A 130 -11.59 -2.65 20.55
N THR A 131 -10.48 -2.06 20.11
CA THR A 131 -10.44 -0.88 19.26
C THR A 131 -9.79 -1.21 17.94
N PHE A 132 -10.45 -0.86 16.85
CA PHE A 132 -9.94 -0.91 15.50
C PHE A 132 -9.65 0.52 15.06
N ASP A 133 -8.39 0.80 14.73
CA ASP A 133 -7.90 2.11 14.31
C ASP A 133 -7.28 1.96 12.93
N ILE A 134 -7.90 2.53 11.90
CA ILE A 134 -7.50 2.43 10.49
C ILE A 134 -7.05 3.80 10.03
N ASP A 135 -5.81 3.89 9.57
CA ASP A 135 -5.24 5.13 9.06
C ASP A 135 -5.60 5.41 7.59
N VAL A 136 -5.14 6.54 7.07
CA VAL A 136 -5.33 6.99 5.69
C VAL A 136 -4.71 6.05 4.64
N ASN A 137 -3.75 5.20 5.04
CA ASN A 137 -3.06 4.25 4.17
C ASN A 137 -3.68 2.85 4.24
N GLY A 138 -4.74 2.66 5.04
CA GLY A 138 -5.34 1.35 5.31
C GLY A 138 -4.49 0.47 6.24
N VAL A 139 -3.51 1.04 6.97
CA VAL A 139 -2.83 0.33 8.05
C VAL A 139 -3.76 0.30 9.26
N MET A 140 -4.04 -0.92 9.74
CA MET A 140 -4.97 -1.16 10.84
C MET A 140 -4.21 -1.55 12.10
N ASN A 141 -4.43 -0.83 13.19
CA ASN A 141 -4.03 -1.23 14.53
C ASN A 141 -5.26 -1.75 15.28
N VAL A 142 -5.19 -3.01 15.72
CA VAL A 142 -6.23 -3.61 16.56
C VAL A 142 -5.67 -3.78 17.96
N SER A 143 -6.26 -3.07 18.92
CA SER A 143 -5.88 -3.16 20.32
C SER A 143 -7.02 -3.71 21.17
N ALA A 144 -6.66 -4.42 22.23
CA ALA A 144 -7.59 -4.83 23.28
C ALA A 144 -7.08 -4.33 24.63
N GLU A 145 -7.98 -3.80 25.44
CA GLU A 145 -7.70 -3.30 26.79
C GLU A 145 -8.72 -3.86 27.77
N GLU A 146 -8.24 -4.46 28.86
CA GLU A 146 -9.07 -4.82 30.00
C GLU A 146 -9.24 -3.57 30.89
N ARG A 147 -10.49 -3.20 31.17
CA ARG A 147 -10.84 -1.89 31.74
C ARG A 147 -10.44 -1.68 33.20
N SER A 148 -10.39 -2.73 34.01
CA SER A 148 -10.15 -2.60 35.45
C SER A 148 -8.66 -2.50 35.78
N THR A 149 -7.82 -3.21 35.03
CA THR A 149 -6.37 -3.28 35.21
C THR A 149 -5.61 -2.36 34.26
N GLY A 150 -6.25 -1.91 33.17
CA GLY A 150 -5.60 -1.15 32.09
C GLY A 150 -4.62 -1.98 31.26
N GLN A 151 -4.59 -3.30 31.47
CA GLN A 151 -3.74 -4.19 30.68
C GLN A 151 -4.19 -4.15 29.22
N ARG A 152 -3.22 -3.97 28.33
CA ARG A 152 -3.47 -3.82 26.90
C ARG A 152 -2.48 -4.61 26.08
N ASN A 153 -2.95 -5.12 24.96
CA ASN A 153 -2.10 -5.67 23.92
C ASN A 153 -2.68 -5.31 22.55
N ASN A 154 -1.86 -5.33 21.51
CA ASN A 154 -2.29 -4.95 20.17
C ASN A 154 -1.54 -5.72 19.08
N ILE A 155 -2.10 -5.66 17.88
CA ILE A 155 -1.49 -6.15 16.64
C ILE A 155 -1.63 -5.07 15.56
N ILE A 156 -0.58 -4.90 14.76
CA ILE A 156 -0.59 -4.03 13.58
C ILE A 156 -0.76 -4.91 12.35
N ILE A 157 -1.87 -4.75 11.65
CA ILE A 157 -2.26 -5.47 10.45
C ILE A 157 -2.15 -4.50 9.28
N THR A 158 -1.32 -4.85 8.32
CA THR A 158 -1.23 -4.13 7.04
C THR A 158 -1.86 -4.96 5.95
N SER A 159 -2.64 -4.34 5.06
CA SER A 159 -3.31 -5.06 3.96
C SER A 159 -2.35 -5.73 2.97
N GLN A 160 -1.06 -5.40 3.01
CA GLN A 160 -0.04 -6.06 2.22
C GLN A 160 0.30 -7.45 2.79
N THR A 161 -0.40 -8.45 2.27
CA THR A 161 0.01 -9.85 2.30
C THR A 161 1.45 -9.98 1.77
N GLY A 162 2.37 -10.44 2.62
CA GLY A 162 3.77 -10.70 2.22
C GLY A 162 4.82 -9.82 2.89
N ARG A 163 4.67 -9.49 4.18
CA ARG A 163 5.71 -8.77 4.91
C ARG A 163 7.00 -9.57 5.01
N LEU A 164 8.00 -9.05 4.34
CA LEU A 164 9.41 -9.29 4.61
C LEU A 164 9.75 -8.71 5.99
N ARG A 165 10.56 -9.42 6.76
CA ARG A 165 11.06 -8.89 8.05
C ARG A 165 11.92 -7.65 7.80
N LYS A 166 12.10 -6.80 8.81
CA LYS A 166 12.90 -5.57 8.67
C LYS A 166 14.29 -5.85 8.10
N GLU A 167 14.89 -6.98 8.49
CA GLU A 167 16.20 -7.44 8.01
C GLU A 167 16.19 -7.81 6.52
N GLU A 168 15.05 -8.32 6.01
CA GLU A 168 14.87 -8.65 4.61
C GLU A 168 14.63 -7.42 3.75
N ILE A 169 13.92 -6.42 4.27
CA ILE A 169 13.79 -5.10 3.64
C ILE A 169 15.17 -4.46 3.49
N GLU A 170 15.97 -4.43 4.56
CA GLU A 170 17.33 -3.88 4.54
C GLU A 170 18.28 -4.65 3.59
N ARG A 171 18.12 -5.97 3.48
CA ARG A 171 18.84 -6.78 2.47
C ARG A 171 18.42 -6.38 1.07
N MET A 172 17.12 -6.29 0.78
CA MET A 172 16.60 -5.95 -0.54
C MET A 172 16.96 -4.52 -0.96
N VAL A 173 16.96 -3.56 -0.04
CA VAL A 173 17.43 -2.19 -0.30
C VAL A 173 18.92 -2.20 -0.67
N ARG A 174 19.76 -2.87 0.12
CA ARG A 174 21.20 -3.02 -0.19
C ARG A 174 21.45 -3.74 -1.51
N GLU A 175 20.67 -4.77 -1.83
CA GLU A 175 20.75 -5.48 -3.11
C GLU A 175 20.28 -4.62 -4.28
N ALA A 176 19.23 -3.83 -4.12
CA ALA A 176 18.74 -2.89 -5.12
C ALA A 176 19.76 -1.76 -5.37
N GLU A 177 20.40 -1.21 -4.34
CA GLU A 177 21.49 -0.24 -4.47
C GLU A 177 22.70 -0.83 -5.20
N LYS A 178 23.10 -2.06 -4.85
CA LYS A 178 24.17 -2.78 -5.56
C LYS A 178 23.82 -3.08 -7.02
N ARG A 179 22.54 -3.34 -7.33
CA ARG A 179 22.04 -3.54 -8.70
C ARG A 179 21.99 -2.24 -9.50
N LYS A 180 21.59 -1.11 -8.90
CA LYS A 180 21.66 0.22 -9.52
C LYS A 180 23.10 0.58 -9.92
N GLY A 181 24.09 0.20 -9.12
CA GLY A 181 25.51 0.39 -9.46
C GLY A 181 26.05 -0.51 -10.58
N LYS A 182 25.38 -1.63 -10.90
CA LYS A 182 25.87 -2.64 -11.86
C LYS A 182 25.06 -2.74 -13.17
N GLY A 183 23.80 -2.28 -13.20
CA GLY A 183 22.87 -2.58 -14.29
C GLY A 183 22.38 -1.43 -15.17
N THR A 184 22.49 -0.16 -14.78
CA THR A 184 21.91 0.96 -15.55
C THR A 184 22.95 1.95 -16.04
N THR A 185 23.91 2.34 -15.21
CA THR A 185 24.92 3.32 -15.60
C THR A 185 25.96 2.74 -16.55
N LYS A 186 26.32 1.46 -16.39
CA LYS A 186 27.29 0.80 -17.29
C LYS A 186 26.68 0.56 -18.67
N SER A 187 25.45 0.05 -18.73
CA SER A 187 24.70 -0.16 -19.97
C SER A 187 24.38 1.15 -20.72
N MET A 188 24.00 2.24 -20.04
CA MET A 188 23.74 3.53 -20.70
C MET A 188 25.02 4.18 -21.23
N LYS A 189 26.13 4.14 -20.47
CA LYS A 189 27.41 4.68 -20.95
C LYS A 189 28.01 3.84 -22.08
N GLU A 190 27.93 2.52 -21.99
CA GLU A 190 28.35 1.61 -23.08
C GLU A 190 27.50 1.83 -24.33
N ARG A 191 26.18 2.02 -24.19
CA ARG A 191 25.26 2.28 -25.31
C ARG A 191 25.42 3.68 -25.89
N GLN A 192 25.69 4.70 -25.07
CA GLN A 192 26.07 6.04 -25.54
C GLN A 192 27.45 6.04 -26.23
N ALA A 193 28.42 5.28 -25.71
CA ALA A 193 29.73 5.15 -26.33
C ALA A 193 29.66 4.42 -27.67
N LEU A 194 28.83 3.37 -27.77
CA LEU A 194 28.57 2.64 -29.02
C LEU A 194 27.90 3.55 -30.07
N LEU A 195 26.86 4.28 -29.68
CA LEU A 195 26.17 5.24 -30.56
C LEU A 195 27.10 6.39 -31.00
N ALA A 196 28.01 6.84 -30.14
CA ALA A 196 29.00 7.86 -30.48
C ALA A 196 30.08 7.31 -31.45
N LEU A 197 30.47 6.04 -31.32
CA LEU A 197 31.38 5.35 -32.24
C LEU A 197 30.75 5.13 -33.61
N GLU A 198 29.49 4.67 -33.66
CA GLU A 198 28.74 4.50 -34.91
C GLU A 198 28.55 5.85 -35.65
N ALA A 199 28.32 6.94 -34.91
CA ALA A 199 28.25 8.29 -35.48
C ALA A 199 29.61 8.74 -36.06
N TRP A 200 30.73 8.45 -35.39
CA TRP A 200 32.07 8.77 -35.88
C TRP A 200 32.47 7.94 -37.12
N GLU A 201 32.09 6.66 -37.18
CA GLU A 201 32.31 5.83 -38.36
C GLU A 201 31.45 6.26 -39.55
N SER A 202 30.23 6.77 -39.30
CA SER A 202 29.35 7.31 -40.33
C SER A 202 29.82 8.68 -40.86
N ASP A 203 30.44 9.51 -40.02
CA ASP A 203 30.99 10.82 -40.39
C ASP A 203 32.43 10.75 -40.95
N GLY A 204 33.09 9.59 -40.84
CA GLY A 204 34.49 9.38 -41.23
C GLY A 204 34.74 8.93 -42.68
N VAL A 205 33.69 8.77 -43.51
CA VAL A 205 33.80 8.33 -44.90
C VAL A 205 33.42 9.46 -45.87
N GLU A 206 34.22 10.52 -45.89
CA GLU A 206 34.40 11.34 -47.10
C GLU A 206 35.89 11.69 -47.25
N TRP A 207 36.60 10.83 -47.98
CA TRP A 207 37.83 11.21 -48.66
C TRP A 207 37.72 10.85 -50.13
N SER A 208 37.38 11.83 -50.97
CA SER A 208 37.70 11.80 -52.39
C SER A 208 38.65 12.95 -52.68
N GLY A 209 39.94 12.61 -52.77
CA GLY A 209 41.00 13.55 -53.10
C GLY A 209 40.93 14.10 -54.52
N GLY A 210 41.76 15.10 -54.78
CA GLY A 210 42.11 15.50 -56.13
C GLY A 210 42.54 16.95 -56.29
N GLY A 211 43.85 17.20 -56.28
CA GLY A 211 44.49 18.02 -57.30
C GLY A 211 44.70 19.53 -57.08
N ALA A 212 45.97 19.91 -57.23
CA ALA A 212 46.48 21.09 -57.94
C ALA A 212 46.64 22.47 -57.22
N TYR A 213 47.92 22.78 -56.96
CA TYR A 213 48.67 24.04 -57.18
C TYR A 213 47.95 25.38 -57.41
N HIS A 214 48.29 26.36 -56.55
CA HIS A 214 48.62 27.80 -56.74
C HIS A 214 48.25 28.50 -55.41
N GLY A 215 48.99 29.39 -54.77
CA GLY A 215 50.13 30.23 -55.08
C GLY A 215 49.92 31.55 -54.31
N LEU A 216 50.90 31.96 -53.49
CA LEU A 216 51.17 33.32 -52.97
C LEU A 216 50.12 34.03 -52.08
N SER A 217 50.52 34.38 -50.84
CA SER A 217 50.91 35.75 -50.46
C SER A 217 50.81 36.00 -48.96
N ALA A 218 51.85 36.61 -48.41
CA ALA A 218 52.02 37.03 -47.01
C ALA A 218 51.28 38.33 -46.66
N ARG A 219 50.98 38.49 -45.36
CA ARG A 219 50.85 39.72 -44.52
C ARG A 219 49.82 39.43 -43.41
N ALA A 220 50.01 39.76 -42.14
CA ALA A 220 51.05 40.48 -41.40
C ALA A 220 51.12 39.91 -39.97
#